data_AF-A0A831UNB8-F1
#
_entry.id   AF-A0A831UNB8-F1
#
_cell.length_a   1.000
_cell.length_b   1.000
_cell.length_c   1.000
_cell.angle_alpha   90.00
_cell.angle_beta   90.00
_cell.angle_gamma   90.00
#
_symmetry.space_group_name_H-M   'P 1'
#
loop_
_entity.id
_entity.type
_entity.pdbx_description
1 polymer ?
#
loop_
_entity_poly.entity_id
_entity_poly.type
_entity_poly.pdbx_seq_one_letter_code
_entity_poly.pdbx_strand_id
1 'polypeptide(L)'
;MKFKKPTQCILWNKANLTPADLDFERVKTFTESSHFDRNILKCKECGQLYFHEFYEIVNFGGDDDMYDTFIPVETNEEIKILSETKEPMELLQFSPRLQWDFVDGESGLPHWIVS
;
A
#
# COMPACT_ATOMS: atom_id res chain seq x y z
N MET A 1 -11.92 8.73 -2.72
CA MET A 1 -13.04 7.75 -2.76
C MET A 1 -12.96 6.84 -1.54
N LYS A 2 -14.10 6.35 -1.05
CA LYS A 2 -14.17 5.54 0.18
C LYS A 2 -14.35 4.07 -0.14
N PHE A 3 -13.39 3.26 0.32
CA PHE A 3 -13.43 1.80 0.26
C PHE A 3 -13.80 1.27 1.65
N LYS A 4 -14.17 -0.01 1.70
CA LYS A 4 -14.58 -0.63 2.96
C LYS A 4 -13.39 -0.73 3.92
N LYS A 5 -13.66 -0.46 5.20
CA LYS A 5 -12.65 -0.63 6.26
C LYS A 5 -12.34 -2.13 6.42
N PRO A 6 -11.06 -2.53 6.51
CA PRO A 6 -10.68 -3.93 6.66
C PRO A 6 -10.77 -4.33 8.14
N THR A 7 -11.95 -4.22 8.74
CA THR A 7 -12.16 -4.43 10.19
C THR A 7 -11.83 -5.84 10.66
N GLN A 8 -11.84 -6.80 9.74
CA GLN A 8 -11.39 -8.18 9.93
C GLN A 8 -9.87 -8.34 9.96
N CYS A 9 -9.10 -7.37 9.46
CA CYS A 9 -7.66 -7.46 9.38
C CYS A 9 -7.01 -7.14 10.72
N ILE A 10 -6.03 -7.94 11.13
CA ILE A 10 -5.27 -7.70 12.36
C ILE A 10 -4.55 -6.34 12.34
N LEU A 11 -4.11 -5.89 11.16
CA LEU A 11 -3.44 -4.60 10.99
C LEU A 11 -4.35 -3.41 11.28
N TRP A 12 -5.66 -3.54 11.09
CA TRP A 12 -6.64 -2.49 11.38
C TRP A 12 -6.83 -2.28 12.88
N ASN A 13 -6.67 -3.34 13.66
CA ASN A 13 -6.95 -3.35 15.10
C ASN A 13 -5.69 -3.08 15.94
N LYS A 14 -4.51 -2.97 15.33
CA LYS A 14 -3.26 -2.65 16.02
C LYS A 14 -3.13 -1.14 16.22
N ALA A 15 -2.85 -0.73 17.46
CA ALA A 15 -2.67 0.68 17.82
C ALA A 15 -1.38 1.27 17.23
N ASN A 16 -0.29 0.48 17.24
CA ASN A 16 0.99 0.84 16.63
C ASN A 16 1.38 -0.29 15.69
N LEU A 17 1.61 0.05 14.43
CA LEU A 17 2.13 -0.88 13.43
C LEU A 17 3.64 -0.71 13.31
N THR A 18 4.29 -1.82 13.01
CA THR A 18 5.72 -1.90 12.72
C THR A 18 5.92 -2.56 11.36
N PRO A 19 7.09 -2.40 10.72
CA PRO A 19 7.39 -3.09 9.47
C PRO A 19 7.24 -4.61 9.56
N ALA A 20 7.53 -5.21 10.73
CA ALA A 20 7.39 -6.65 10.96
C ALA A 20 5.93 -7.13 10.94
N ASP A 21 4.96 -6.22 11.10
CA ASP A 21 3.54 -6.57 11.00
C ASP A 21 3.08 -6.71 9.55
N LEU A 22 3.81 -6.15 8.59
CA LEU A 22 3.49 -6.16 7.16
C LEU A 22 3.85 -7.51 6.50
N ASP A 23 3.29 -8.60 7.02
CA ASP A 23 3.51 -9.94 6.49
C ASP A 23 2.44 -10.32 5.45
N PHE A 24 2.86 -10.24 4.18
CA PHE A 24 2.01 -10.46 3.02
C PHE A 24 2.51 -11.60 2.13
N GLU A 25 1.57 -12.27 1.46
CA GLU A 25 1.84 -13.08 0.28
C GLU A 25 1.43 -12.32 -0.98
N ARG A 26 2.26 -12.34 -2.02
CA ARG A 26 1.93 -11.73 -3.32
C ARG A 26 1.05 -12.70 -4.11
N VAL A 27 -0.14 -12.23 -4.49
CA VAL A 27 -1.16 -13.03 -5.21
C VAL A 27 -1.16 -12.71 -6.70
N LYS A 28 -0.92 -11.46 -7.08
CA LYS A 28 -0.93 -11.01 -8.47
C LYS A 28 0.01 -9.84 -8.67
N THR A 29 0.67 -9.76 -9.82
CA THR A 29 1.47 -8.61 -10.24
C THR A 29 0.81 -7.92 -11.44
N PHE A 30 0.76 -6.59 -11.44
CA PHE A 30 0.35 -5.76 -12.58
C PHE A 30 1.54 -5.07 -13.23
N THR A 31 2.48 -4.61 -12.41
CA THR A 31 3.72 -3.94 -12.83
C THR A 31 4.81 -4.28 -11.83
N GLU A 32 6.04 -4.49 -12.31
CA GLU A 32 7.20 -4.77 -11.48
C GLU A 32 8.45 -4.14 -12.10
N SER A 33 9.14 -3.28 -11.36
CA SER A 33 10.38 -2.60 -11.75
C SER A 33 11.18 -2.18 -10.50
N SER A 34 12.41 -1.69 -10.68
CA SER A 34 13.23 -1.29 -9.53
C SER A 34 12.67 -0.11 -8.72
N HIS A 35 11.86 0.74 -9.35
CA HIS A 35 11.40 2.02 -8.77
C HIS A 35 9.87 2.13 -8.70
N PHE A 36 9.16 1.10 -9.15
CA PHE A 36 7.70 1.12 -9.25
C PHE A 36 7.13 -0.28 -9.40
N ASP A 37 6.28 -0.67 -8.44
CA ASP A 37 5.58 -1.96 -8.44
C ASP A 37 4.09 -1.76 -8.16
N ARG A 38 3.25 -2.56 -8.82
CA ARG A 38 1.83 -2.70 -8.49
C ARG A 38 1.43 -4.16 -8.40
N ASN A 39 0.82 -4.56 -7.29
CA ASN A 39 0.45 -5.95 -7.05
C ASN A 39 -0.76 -6.09 -6.12
N ILE A 40 -1.35 -7.29 -6.11
CA ILE A 40 -2.29 -7.72 -5.07
C ILE A 40 -1.51 -8.51 -4.04
N LEU A 41 -1.57 -8.03 -2.81
CA LEU A 41 -1.05 -8.69 -1.62
C LEU A 41 -2.19 -9.28 -0.82
N LYS A 42 -1.91 -10.37 -0.11
CA LYS A 42 -2.83 -10.99 0.84
C LYS A 42 -2.15 -11.09 2.20
N CYS A 43 -2.79 -10.56 3.23
CA CYS A 43 -2.27 -10.65 4.60
C CYS A 43 -2.25 -12.12 5.02
N LYS A 44 -1.08 -12.62 5.45
CA LYS A 44 -0.94 -14.05 5.81
C LYS A 44 -1.73 -14.43 7.06
N GLU A 45 -1.97 -13.47 7.95
CA GLU A 45 -2.67 -13.69 9.22
C GLU A 45 -4.19 -13.84 9.07
N CYS A 46 -4.81 -13.06 8.18
CA CYS A 46 -6.28 -12.96 8.09
C CYS A 46 -6.86 -13.14 6.68
N GLY A 47 -6.01 -13.17 5.65
CA GLY A 47 -6.43 -13.31 4.25
C GLY A 47 -6.99 -12.05 3.60
N GLN A 48 -7.00 -10.89 4.28
CA GLN A 48 -7.39 -9.61 3.69
C GLN A 48 -6.53 -9.32 2.46
N LEU A 49 -7.18 -8.93 1.35
CA LEU A 49 -6.50 -8.48 0.14
C LEU A 49 -6.20 -6.98 0.19
N TYR A 50 -5.04 -6.63 -0.34
CA TYR A 50 -4.58 -5.26 -0.50
C TYR A 50 -4.13 -5.06 -1.93
N PHE A 51 -4.60 -3.98 -2.55
CA PHE A 51 -3.88 -3.40 -3.68
C PHE A 51 -2.67 -2.67 -3.11
N HIS A 52 -1.49 -3.02 -3.60
CA HIS A 52 -0.23 -2.48 -3.16
C HIS A 52 0.45 -1.74 -4.31
N GLU A 53 0.94 -0.55 -4.02
CA GLU A 53 1.86 0.20 -4.87
C GLU A 53 3.11 0.56 -4.07
N PHE A 54 4.26 0.23 -4.64
CA PHE A 54 5.54 0.81 -4.26
C PHE A 54 5.94 1.82 -5.33
N TYR A 55 6.41 2.99 -4.89
CA TYR A 55 6.89 4.04 -5.78
C TYR A 55 8.11 4.75 -5.19
N GLU A 56 9.16 4.89 -5.99
CA GLU A 56 10.40 5.59 -5.64
C GLU A 56 10.58 6.82 -6.54
N ILE A 57 10.82 7.97 -5.91
CA ILE A 57 11.18 9.20 -6.63
C ILE A 57 12.69 9.18 -6.88
N VAL A 58 13.07 8.69 -8.06
CA VAL A 58 14.48 8.67 -8.48
C VAL A 58 14.98 10.10 -8.68
N ASN A 59 15.82 10.56 -7.76
CA ASN A 59 16.59 11.78 -7.90
C ASN A 59 18.08 11.40 -7.88
N PHE A 60 18.86 11.86 -8.86
CA PHE A 60 20.28 11.51 -8.97
C PHE A 60 21.18 12.15 -7.89
N GLY A 61 20.62 12.46 -6.71
CA GLY A 61 21.22 13.26 -5.63
C GLY A 61 21.47 12.52 -4.32
N GLY A 62 20.96 11.30 -4.10
CA GLY A 62 21.17 10.59 -2.83
C GLY A 62 20.02 9.66 -2.46
N ASP A 63 19.65 9.66 -1.17
CA ASP A 63 18.58 8.82 -0.61
C ASP A 63 17.22 9.19 -1.23
N ASP A 64 16.69 8.30 -2.06
CA ASP A 64 15.44 8.51 -2.78
C ASP A 64 14.23 8.35 -1.85
N ASP A 65 13.24 9.22 -2.03
CA ASP A 65 11.94 9.09 -1.35
C ASP A 65 11.20 7.86 -1.88
N MET A 66 10.77 6.99 -0.98
CA MET A 66 10.02 5.77 -1.31
C MET A 66 8.70 5.74 -0.55
N TYR A 67 7.66 5.27 -1.24
CA TYR A 67 6.30 5.24 -0.73
C TYR A 67 5.68 3.86 -0.97
N ASP A 68 5.31 3.17 0.11
CA ASP A 68 4.48 1.97 0.07
C ASP A 68 3.04 2.32 0.46
N THR A 69 2.10 2.08 -0.46
CA THR A 69 0.67 2.30 -0.24
C THR A 69 -0.11 1.01 -0.37
N PHE A 70 -0.87 0.66 0.67
CA PHE A 70 -1.74 -0.52 0.71
C PHE A 70 -3.20 -0.10 0.89
N ILE A 71 -4.03 -0.38 -0.12
CA ILE A 71 -5.47 -0.10 -0.11
C ILE A 71 -6.23 -1.43 0.03
N PRO A 72 -7.05 -1.62 1.07
CA PRO A 72 -7.84 -2.84 1.24
C PRO A 72 -8.88 -2.95 0.12
N VAL A 73 -8.99 -4.15 -0.45
CA VAL A 73 -9.94 -4.46 -1.53
C VAL A 73 -10.72 -5.73 -1.20
N GLU A 74 -11.98 -5.81 -1.63
CA GLU A 74 -12.85 -6.98 -1.49
C GLU A 74 -13.33 -7.52 -2.83
N THR A 75 -13.29 -6.70 -3.89
CA THR A 75 -13.87 -7.03 -5.19
C THR A 75 -12.89 -6.84 -6.35
N ASN A 76 -13.12 -7.58 -7.44
CA ASN A 76 -12.37 -7.39 -8.68
C ASN A 76 -12.60 -6.00 -9.32
N GLU A 77 -13.74 -5.37 -9.06
CA GLU A 77 -14.04 -4.03 -9.58
C GLU A 77 -13.19 -2.96 -8.87
N GLU A 78 -13.06 -3.04 -7.54
CA GLU A 78 -12.15 -2.18 -6.78
C GLU A 78 -10.71 -2.34 -7.26
N ILE A 79 -10.26 -3.59 -7.46
CA ILE A 79 -8.93 -3.89 -8.00
C ILE A 79 -8.75 -3.25 -9.38
N LYS A 80 -9.75 -3.36 -10.25
CA LYS A 80 -9.72 -2.78 -11.60
C LYS A 80 -9.59 -1.27 -11.54
N ILE A 81 -10.44 -0.59 -10.76
CA ILE A 81 -10.41 0.87 -10.55
C ILE A 81 -9.00 1.33 -10.13
N LEU A 82 -8.40 0.66 -9.14
CA LEU A 82 -7.07 1.01 -8.65
C LEU A 82 -5.98 0.74 -9.69
N SER A 83 -6.05 -0.39 -10.40
CA SER A 83 -5.07 -0.76 -11.43
C SER A 83 -5.08 0.17 -12.66
N GLU A 84 -6.20 0.86 -12.92
CA GLU A 84 -6.38 1.77 -14.04
C GLU A 84 -5.94 3.22 -13.73
N THR A 85 -5.56 3.52 -12.48
CA THR A 85 -4.93 4.81 -12.13
C THR A 85 -3.62 4.99 -12.90
N LYS A 86 -3.28 6.22 -13.26
CA LYS A 86 -2.12 6.49 -14.13
C LYS A 86 -0.89 6.93 -13.35
N GLU A 87 -1.11 7.81 -12.38
CA GLU A 87 -0.05 8.41 -11.58
C GLU A 87 -0.10 7.87 -10.14
N PRO A 88 1.05 7.64 -9.48
CA PRO A 88 1.09 7.15 -8.09
C PRO A 88 0.24 8.00 -7.14
N MET A 89 0.31 9.32 -7.31
CA MET A 89 -0.42 10.29 -6.49
C MET A 89 -1.94 10.16 -6.57
N GLU A 90 -2.48 9.56 -7.64
CA GLU A 90 -3.92 9.29 -7.75
C GLU A 90 -4.40 8.30 -6.69
N LEU A 91 -3.55 7.38 -6.21
CA LEU A 91 -3.93 6.42 -5.18
C LEU A 91 -4.18 7.06 -3.81
N LEU A 92 -3.60 8.24 -3.56
CA LEU A 92 -3.76 8.96 -2.28
C LEU A 92 -5.17 9.50 -2.06
N GLN A 93 -6.00 9.54 -3.11
CA GLN A 93 -7.41 9.91 -2.98
C GLN A 93 -8.27 8.80 -2.35
N PHE A 94 -7.78 7.56 -2.28
CA PHE A 94 -8.54 6.42 -1.75
C PHE A 94 -8.28 6.25 -0.25
N SER A 95 -9.34 5.94 0.49
CA SER A 95 -9.24 5.61 1.92
C SER A 95 -10.30 4.59 2.37
N PRO A 96 -10.02 3.77 3.40
CA PRO A 96 -8.78 3.78 4.18
C PRO A 96 -7.60 3.22 3.40
N ARG A 97 -6.39 3.69 3.71
CA ARG A 97 -5.14 3.12 3.18
C ARG A 97 -4.10 3.05 4.29
N LEU A 98 -3.25 2.04 4.23
CA LEU A 98 -2.06 1.93 5.07
C LEU A 98 -0.89 2.51 4.27
N GLN A 99 -0.10 3.38 4.88
CA GLN A 99 1.07 3.99 4.26
C GLN A 99 2.32 3.65 5.06
N TRP A 100 3.42 3.43 4.36
CA TRP A 100 4.75 3.32 4.95
C TRP A 100 5.73 4.08 4.05
N ASP A 101 6.13 5.25 4.53
CA ASP A 101 6.90 6.21 3.74
C ASP A 101 8.34 6.26 4.25
N PHE A 102 9.28 6.41 3.32
CA PHE A 102 10.69 6.66 3.55
C PHE A 102 11.01 7.99 2.88
N VAL A 103 11.39 8.99 3.66
CA VAL A 103 11.62 10.35 3.18
C VAL A 103 12.98 10.81 3.66
N ASP A 104 13.78 11.39 2.77
CA ASP A 104 15.14 11.84 3.07
C ASP A 104 16.02 10.76 3.78
N GLY A 105 15.87 9.50 3.36
CA GLY A 105 16.59 8.35 3.93
C GLY A 105 16.10 7.86 5.30
N GLU A 106 15.05 8.48 5.86
CA GLU A 106 14.45 8.06 7.13
C GLU A 106 13.14 7.30 6.92
N SER A 107 13.03 6.12 7.56
CA SER A 107 11.80 5.31 7.52
C SER A 107 10.85 5.72 8.64
N GLY A 108 9.61 6.07 8.27
CA GLY A 108 8.52 6.19 9.23
C GLY A 108 8.01 4.83 9.72
N LEU A 109 7.05 4.84 10.64
CA LEU A 109 6.26 3.64 10.96
C LEU A 109 5.04 3.54 10.03
N PRO A 110 4.62 2.31 9.67
CA PRO A 110 3.38 2.12 8.94
C PRO A 110 2.18 2.71 9.70
N HIS A 111 1.28 3.40 9.02
CA HIS A 111 0.14 4.04 9.66
C HIS A 111 -1.08 4.15 8.74
N TRP A 112 -2.27 4.13 9.33
CA TRP A 112 -3.53 4.22 8.59
C TRP A 112 -3.94 5.66 8.31
N ILE A 113 -4.23 5.96 7.04
CA ILE A 113 -4.98 7.15 6.64
C ILE A 113 -6.44 6.78 6.40
N VAL A 114 -7.34 7.38 7.17
CA VAL A 114 -8.76 7.03 7.21
C VAL A 114 -9.69 8.11 6.65
N SER A 115 -9.16 9.33 6.45
CA SER A 115 -9.90 10.53 5.99
C SER A 115 -10.05 10.60 4.47
#